data_AF-A0A0D0E1U2-F1
#
_entry.id   AF-A0A0D0E1U2-F1
#
_cell.length_a   1.000
_cell.length_b   1.000
_cell.length_c   1.000
_cell.angle_alpha   90.00
_cell.angle_beta   90.00
_cell.angle_gamma   90.00
#
_symmetry.space_group_name_H-M   'P 1'
#
loop_
_entity.id
_entity.type
_entity.pdbx_description
1 polymer ?
#
loop_
_entity_poly.entity_id
_entity_poly.type
_entity_poly.pdbx_seq_one_letter_code
_entity_poly.pdbx_strand_id
1 'polypeptide(L)'
;MGPRFLRELANAAFSYPAIDNHAHPFLTEKNRDTFPFEGLISEATGEALILDSHHTLSCYRAAAQLSKLFGLKGDEANWESVKKKRATIDYAELCAMCMKHTGIQSILIDDGLSGVAGLDQGYKWHDQFTTSPTKRIVRIEVEAQNVLRKLMSPILTKVTASIVGGVLEEFSQRFRECIIASAEDKEVVGFKSVACYRTGLDIATSGTPAEIQTSLLAAIARFEQTGDLRFEHKALNDYLVRIVLEITGEYQKPVQFHTGLGDNDITLTKSSPAHMQPIIEAYPNTTFVLLHSSYPYTRDAGYLTSVYRNVYLDFGEIFPFVSGDGQRAVVRQVLELAPTNRILWSTDGHWWPESYYLGTIQAREALYEVLSGSVRREELTEEQAVGIVQNALFHNSNKLYRLGLEPNLNIL
;
A
#
# COMPACT_ATOMS: atom_id res chain seq x y z
N MET A 1 -9.61 -35.79 20.25
CA MET A 1 -10.59 -34.69 20.30
C MET A 1 -11.02 -34.38 18.87
N GLY A 2 -12.31 -34.36 18.56
CA GLY A 2 -12.79 -34.01 17.21
C GLY A 2 -12.40 -32.57 16.84
N PRO A 3 -12.48 -32.17 15.55
CA PRO A 3 -12.15 -30.80 15.16
C PRO A 3 -13.07 -29.82 15.87
N ARG A 4 -12.53 -29.11 16.88
CA ARG A 4 -13.23 -28.05 17.59
C ARG A 4 -13.50 -26.91 16.61
N PHE A 5 -14.77 -26.61 16.39
CA PHE A 5 -15.16 -25.40 15.65
C PHE A 5 -14.82 -24.18 16.52
N LEU A 6 -13.97 -23.30 16.01
CA LEU A 6 -13.47 -22.12 16.71
C LEU A 6 -14.39 -20.94 16.41
N ARG A 7 -15.55 -20.92 17.09
CA ARG A 7 -16.64 -19.97 16.82
C ARG A 7 -16.21 -18.52 17.06
N GLU A 8 -15.46 -18.25 18.13
CA GLU A 8 -15.06 -16.88 18.47
C GLU A 8 -14.04 -16.36 17.48
N LEU A 9 -13.08 -17.21 17.09
CA LEU A 9 -12.11 -16.89 16.06
C LEU A 9 -12.76 -16.65 14.69
N ALA A 10 -13.74 -17.48 14.31
CA ALA A 10 -14.49 -17.28 13.07
C ALA A 10 -15.25 -15.93 13.08
N ASN A 11 -15.94 -15.60 14.18
CA ASN A 11 -16.63 -14.33 14.33
C ASN A 11 -15.64 -13.14 14.22
N ALA A 12 -14.48 -13.22 14.87
CA ALA A 12 -13.46 -12.18 14.78
C ALA A 12 -12.93 -12.02 13.34
N ALA A 13 -12.59 -13.13 12.67
CA ALA A 13 -12.03 -13.07 11.32
C ALA A 13 -13.02 -12.54 10.28
N PHE A 14 -14.28 -12.94 10.35
CA PHE A 14 -15.25 -12.69 9.28
C PHE A 14 -16.23 -11.55 9.57
N SER A 15 -16.26 -10.99 10.78
CA SER A 15 -17.25 -9.96 11.14
C SER A 15 -16.65 -8.75 11.86
N TYR A 16 -15.41 -8.84 12.37
CA TYR A 16 -14.80 -7.69 13.04
C TYR A 16 -14.45 -6.58 12.03
N PRO A 17 -14.70 -5.29 12.36
CA PRO A 17 -14.37 -4.18 11.48
C PRO A 17 -12.88 -4.13 11.18
N ALA A 18 -12.52 -3.60 10.02
CA ALA A 18 -11.15 -3.40 9.62
C ALA A 18 -10.85 -1.92 9.32
N ILE A 19 -9.60 -1.52 9.52
CA ILE A 19 -9.02 -0.28 8.98
C ILE A 19 -8.06 -0.71 7.90
N ASP A 20 -8.39 -0.35 6.66
CA ASP A 20 -7.51 -0.58 5.53
C ASP A 20 -6.40 0.47 5.55
N ASN A 21 -5.20 0.05 5.97
CA ASN A 21 -4.12 1.00 6.26
C ASN A 21 -3.39 1.55 5.03
N HIS A 22 -3.65 0.99 3.85
CA HIS A 22 -3.08 1.46 2.59
C HIS A 22 -3.95 1.02 1.42
N ALA A 23 -4.47 1.98 0.65
CA ALA A 23 -5.16 1.70 -0.59
C ALA A 23 -5.11 2.92 -1.52
N HIS A 24 -5.73 2.79 -2.69
CA HIS A 24 -5.79 3.84 -3.70
C HIS A 24 -7.22 4.07 -4.19
N PRO A 25 -7.52 5.28 -4.72
CA PRO A 25 -8.85 5.59 -5.20
C PRO A 25 -9.34 4.67 -6.33
N PHE A 26 -10.66 4.45 -6.39
CA PHE A 26 -11.32 3.90 -7.57
C PHE A 26 -11.19 4.84 -8.77
N LEU A 27 -11.24 4.26 -9.97
CA LEU A 27 -11.43 5.05 -11.19
C LEU A 27 -12.82 5.70 -11.18
N THR A 28 -12.94 6.80 -11.91
CA THR A 28 -14.26 7.35 -12.25
C THR A 28 -15.01 6.41 -13.19
N GLU A 29 -16.34 6.47 -13.20
CA GLU A 29 -17.16 5.65 -14.08
C GLU A 29 -16.73 5.74 -15.55
N LYS A 30 -16.49 6.96 -16.05
CA LYS A 30 -16.02 7.21 -17.41
C LYS A 30 -14.71 6.48 -17.73
N ASN A 31 -13.88 6.28 -16.71
CA ASN A 31 -12.54 5.73 -16.84
C ASN A 31 -12.44 4.28 -16.30
N ARG A 32 -13.55 3.62 -15.94
CA ARG A 32 -13.58 2.30 -15.26
C ARG A 32 -12.89 1.15 -16.00
N ASP A 33 -12.65 1.31 -17.31
CA ASP A 33 -12.00 0.34 -18.20
C ASP A 33 -10.73 0.91 -18.86
N THR A 34 -10.14 1.97 -18.27
CA THR A 34 -8.89 2.58 -18.78
C THR A 34 -7.71 1.60 -18.74
N PHE A 35 -7.68 0.75 -17.73
CA PHE A 35 -6.64 -0.26 -17.53
C PHE A 35 -7.21 -1.67 -17.76
N PRO A 36 -6.40 -2.61 -18.29
CA PRO A 36 -6.82 -4.00 -18.43
C PRO A 36 -7.19 -4.61 -17.08
N PHE A 37 -8.34 -5.29 -17.03
CA PHE A 37 -8.87 -5.83 -15.78
C PHE A 37 -8.00 -6.93 -15.15
N GLU A 38 -7.14 -7.55 -15.95
CA GLU A 38 -6.10 -8.48 -15.49
C GLU A 38 -5.17 -7.86 -14.43
N GLY A 39 -5.03 -6.53 -14.38
CA GLY A 39 -4.28 -5.84 -13.34
C GLY A 39 -4.83 -6.10 -11.92
N LEU A 40 -6.09 -6.54 -11.80
CA LEU A 40 -6.68 -6.96 -10.53
C LEU A 40 -5.92 -8.13 -9.88
N ILE A 41 -5.24 -8.97 -10.67
CA ILE A 41 -4.57 -10.20 -10.20
C ILE A 41 -3.07 -10.24 -10.48
N SER A 42 -2.50 -9.19 -11.09
CA SER A 42 -1.09 -9.15 -11.48
C SER A 42 -0.59 -7.73 -11.72
N GLU A 43 0.62 -7.45 -11.24
CA GLU A 43 1.35 -6.20 -11.51
C GLU A 43 2.07 -6.23 -12.88
N ALA A 44 1.86 -7.28 -13.68
CA ALA A 44 2.46 -7.36 -15.01
C ALA A 44 1.96 -6.23 -15.92
N THR A 45 2.72 -5.94 -16.97
CA THR A 45 2.31 -5.01 -18.02
C THR A 45 2.43 -5.66 -19.40
N GLY A 46 1.76 -5.09 -20.41
CA GLY A 46 1.85 -5.56 -21.79
C GLY A 46 1.34 -7.00 -21.99
N GLU A 47 2.01 -7.78 -22.84
CA GLU A 47 1.58 -9.13 -23.19
C GLU A 47 1.59 -10.09 -21.99
N ALA A 48 2.55 -9.95 -21.06
CA ALA A 48 2.58 -10.76 -19.84
C ALA A 48 1.32 -10.55 -18.99
N LEU A 49 0.76 -9.34 -18.98
CA LEU A 49 -0.51 -9.06 -18.33
C LEU A 49 -1.68 -9.70 -19.06
N ILE A 50 -1.82 -9.44 -20.36
CA ILE A 50 -3.03 -9.82 -21.10
C ILE A 50 -3.09 -11.32 -21.42
N LEU A 51 -1.95 -11.92 -21.77
CA LEU A 51 -1.87 -13.29 -22.27
C LEU A 51 -1.59 -14.30 -21.15
N ASP A 52 -0.76 -13.95 -20.15
CA ASP A 52 -0.24 -14.94 -19.20
C ASP A 52 -0.85 -14.85 -17.80
N SER A 53 -1.14 -13.63 -17.30
CA SER A 53 -1.50 -13.41 -15.89
C SER A 53 -2.73 -14.18 -15.42
N HIS A 54 -3.68 -14.43 -16.32
CA HIS A 54 -4.91 -15.14 -16.02
C HIS A 54 -4.74 -16.67 -15.99
N HIS A 55 -3.55 -17.20 -16.30
CA HIS A 55 -3.17 -18.61 -16.18
C HIS A 55 -2.46 -18.93 -14.85
N THR A 56 -2.98 -18.38 -13.75
CA THR A 56 -2.39 -18.49 -12.41
C THR A 56 -3.40 -19.02 -11.39
N LEU A 57 -2.91 -19.65 -10.32
CA LEU A 57 -3.77 -20.08 -9.21
C LEU A 57 -4.44 -18.90 -8.49
N SER A 58 -3.81 -17.73 -8.48
CA SER A 58 -4.40 -16.47 -8.01
C SER A 58 -5.61 -16.09 -8.86
N CYS A 59 -5.46 -16.03 -10.19
CA CYS A 59 -6.56 -15.74 -11.11
C CYS A 59 -7.71 -16.75 -10.96
N TYR A 60 -7.43 -18.06 -10.93
CA TYR A 60 -8.48 -19.07 -10.80
C TYR A 60 -9.27 -18.93 -9.49
N ARG A 61 -8.60 -18.59 -8.37
CA ARG A 61 -9.28 -18.31 -7.10
C ARG A 61 -10.12 -17.03 -7.19
N ALA A 62 -9.56 -15.95 -7.73
CA ALA A 62 -10.26 -14.69 -7.91
C ALA A 62 -11.51 -14.86 -8.78
N ALA A 63 -11.38 -15.56 -9.91
CA ALA A 63 -12.49 -15.86 -10.81
C ALA A 63 -13.60 -16.64 -10.09
N ALA A 64 -13.27 -17.65 -9.28
CA ALA A 64 -14.26 -18.42 -8.53
C ALA A 64 -15.01 -17.56 -7.49
N GLN A 65 -14.30 -16.69 -6.76
CA GLN A 65 -14.89 -15.81 -5.75
C GLN A 65 -15.75 -14.70 -6.38
N LEU A 66 -15.26 -14.05 -7.45
CA LEU A 66 -16.03 -13.06 -8.20
C LEU A 66 -17.23 -13.67 -8.92
N SER A 67 -17.12 -14.90 -9.43
CA SER A 67 -18.25 -15.63 -10.02
C SER A 67 -19.39 -15.80 -9.01
N LYS A 68 -19.05 -16.14 -7.75
CA LYS A 68 -20.04 -16.21 -6.67
C LYS A 68 -20.67 -14.84 -6.39
N LEU A 69 -19.88 -13.78 -6.34
CA LEU A 69 -20.37 -12.41 -6.14
C LEU A 69 -21.33 -11.98 -7.27
N PHE A 70 -20.99 -12.30 -8.52
CA PHE A 70 -21.76 -11.91 -9.71
C PHE A 70 -22.89 -12.89 -10.08
N GLY A 71 -23.06 -13.97 -9.31
CA GLY A 71 -24.12 -14.97 -9.52
C GLY A 71 -23.89 -15.94 -10.68
N LEU A 72 -22.66 -16.06 -11.18
CA LEU A 72 -22.26 -17.04 -12.21
C LEU A 72 -22.16 -18.45 -11.61
N LYS A 73 -22.49 -19.49 -12.39
CA LYS A 73 -22.58 -20.88 -11.91
C LYS A 73 -21.97 -21.90 -12.87
N GLY A 74 -21.50 -23.02 -12.33
CA GLY A 74 -20.99 -24.16 -13.11
C GLY A 74 -19.80 -23.76 -13.99
N ASP A 75 -19.81 -24.20 -15.24
CA ASP A 75 -18.73 -23.96 -16.21
C ASP A 75 -18.55 -22.48 -16.58
N GLU A 76 -19.52 -21.62 -16.23
CA GLU A 76 -19.41 -20.18 -16.39
C GLU A 76 -18.49 -19.53 -15.35
N ALA A 77 -18.07 -20.24 -14.29
CA ALA A 77 -17.22 -19.68 -13.24
C ALA A 77 -15.74 -19.57 -13.64
N ASN A 78 -15.47 -18.78 -14.69
CA ASN A 78 -14.13 -18.55 -15.24
C ASN A 78 -13.86 -17.06 -15.49
N TRP A 79 -12.60 -16.71 -15.71
CA TRP A 79 -12.15 -15.32 -15.83
C TRP A 79 -12.84 -14.53 -16.95
N GLU A 80 -13.05 -15.15 -18.12
CA GLU A 80 -13.70 -14.50 -19.25
C GLU A 80 -15.17 -14.18 -18.98
N SER A 81 -15.89 -15.10 -18.35
CA SER A 81 -17.27 -14.87 -17.93
C SER A 81 -17.38 -13.77 -16.86
N VAL A 82 -16.42 -13.71 -15.93
CA VAL A 82 -16.32 -12.64 -14.93
C VAL A 82 -16.17 -11.28 -15.62
N LYS A 83 -15.24 -11.15 -16.58
CA LYS A 83 -15.06 -9.92 -17.37
C LYS A 83 -16.33 -9.51 -18.10
N LYS A 84 -16.96 -10.45 -18.81
CA LYS A 84 -18.21 -10.20 -19.55
C LYS A 84 -19.34 -9.76 -18.62
N LYS A 85 -19.50 -10.43 -17.49
CA LYS A 85 -20.54 -10.11 -16.51
C LYS A 85 -20.31 -8.74 -15.89
N ARG A 86 -19.07 -8.46 -15.46
CA ARG A 86 -18.64 -7.16 -14.90
C ARG A 86 -19.02 -6.00 -15.81
N ALA A 87 -18.79 -6.12 -17.12
CA ALA A 87 -19.11 -5.09 -18.11
C ALA A 87 -20.61 -4.77 -18.22
N THR A 88 -21.49 -5.66 -17.75
CA THR A 88 -22.95 -5.44 -17.76
C THR A 88 -23.50 -4.82 -16.48
N ILE A 89 -22.68 -4.73 -15.42
CA ILE A 89 -23.11 -4.21 -14.12
C ILE A 89 -22.90 -2.70 -14.13
N ASP A 90 -23.94 -1.97 -13.70
CA ASP A 90 -23.86 -0.53 -13.44
C ASP A 90 -22.68 -0.20 -12.51
N TYR A 91 -21.97 0.90 -12.76
CA TYR A 91 -20.73 1.14 -12.02
C TYR A 91 -20.98 1.40 -10.52
N ALA A 92 -22.03 2.14 -10.18
CA ALA A 92 -22.36 2.39 -8.78
C ALA A 92 -22.81 1.10 -8.08
N GLU A 93 -23.59 0.25 -8.78
CA GLU A 93 -23.96 -1.08 -8.28
C GLU A 93 -22.72 -1.96 -8.05
N LEU A 94 -21.77 -1.98 -9.00
CA LEU A 94 -20.53 -2.74 -8.88
C LEU A 94 -19.71 -2.30 -7.66
N CYS A 95 -19.51 -1.00 -7.48
CA CYS A 95 -18.82 -0.44 -6.32
C CYS A 95 -19.50 -0.82 -5.01
N ALA A 96 -20.82 -0.60 -4.90
CA ALA A 96 -21.57 -0.94 -3.71
C ALA A 96 -21.54 -2.44 -3.39
N MET A 97 -21.70 -3.29 -4.41
CA MET A 97 -21.67 -4.74 -4.28
C MET A 97 -20.34 -5.25 -3.73
N CYS A 98 -19.23 -4.75 -4.26
CA CYS A 98 -17.89 -5.14 -3.81
C CYS A 98 -17.61 -4.65 -2.39
N MET A 99 -17.97 -3.41 -2.08
CA MET A 99 -17.67 -2.81 -0.77
C MET A 99 -18.54 -3.33 0.37
N LYS A 100 -19.78 -3.73 0.09
CA LYS A 100 -20.77 -4.19 1.08
C LYS A 100 -20.26 -5.28 2.03
N HIS A 101 -19.41 -6.18 1.54
CA HIS A 101 -18.95 -7.35 2.28
C HIS A 101 -17.55 -7.22 2.88
N THR A 102 -16.95 -6.02 2.80
CA THR A 102 -15.58 -5.80 3.28
C THR A 102 -15.52 -5.63 4.80
N GLY A 103 -16.51 -4.97 5.40
CA GLY A 103 -16.45 -4.58 6.80
C GLY A 103 -15.32 -3.58 7.08
N ILE A 104 -14.91 -2.80 6.07
CA ILE A 104 -13.92 -1.74 6.23
C ILE A 104 -14.60 -0.53 6.84
N GLN A 105 -14.16 -0.14 8.03
CA GLN A 105 -14.68 1.01 8.76
C GLN A 105 -14.03 2.33 8.34
N SER A 106 -12.76 2.32 7.94
CA SER A 106 -12.03 3.48 7.43
C SER A 106 -10.91 3.01 6.49
N ILE A 107 -10.59 3.82 5.49
CA ILE A 107 -9.55 3.58 4.48
C ILE A 107 -8.52 4.71 4.56
N LEU A 108 -7.24 4.36 4.60
CA LEU A 108 -6.13 5.32 4.52
C LEU A 108 -5.60 5.29 3.08
N ILE A 109 -5.95 6.32 2.32
CA ILE A 109 -5.78 6.34 0.86
C ILE A 109 -4.54 7.13 0.50
N ASP A 110 -3.62 6.48 -0.20
CA ASP A 110 -2.58 7.16 -0.96
C ASP A 110 -3.17 7.69 -2.27
N ASP A 111 -3.31 9.02 -2.33
CA ASP A 111 -3.90 9.74 -3.45
C ASP A 111 -2.88 10.24 -4.48
N GLY A 112 -1.63 9.80 -4.37
CA GLY A 112 -0.53 10.16 -5.26
C GLY A 112 -0.16 9.07 -6.27
N LEU A 113 -1.04 8.11 -6.56
CA LEU A 113 -0.70 7.06 -7.54
C LEU A 113 -0.39 7.68 -8.91
N SER A 114 0.73 7.29 -9.51
CA SER A 114 1.20 7.90 -10.77
C SER A 114 0.34 7.48 -11.96
N GLY A 115 0.22 8.36 -12.96
CA GLY A 115 -0.50 8.03 -14.21
C GLY A 115 -2.03 8.09 -14.15
N VAL A 116 -2.62 8.44 -12.99
CA VAL A 116 -4.08 8.50 -12.82
C VAL A 116 -4.64 9.87 -12.48
N ALA A 117 -3.84 10.93 -12.58
CA ALA A 117 -4.30 12.30 -12.31
C ALA A 117 -5.53 12.65 -13.16
N GLY A 118 -6.67 12.87 -12.49
CA GLY A 118 -7.95 13.20 -13.13
C GLY A 118 -8.74 11.99 -13.67
N LEU A 119 -8.27 10.76 -13.43
CA LEU A 119 -8.98 9.53 -13.80
C LEU A 119 -9.79 8.96 -12.63
N ASP A 120 -9.39 9.26 -11.40
CA ASP A 120 -9.91 8.65 -10.18
C ASP A 120 -10.91 9.52 -9.39
N GLN A 121 -11.58 8.90 -8.42
CA GLN A 121 -12.64 9.52 -7.61
C GLN A 121 -12.13 10.38 -6.44
N GLY A 122 -10.82 10.41 -6.20
CA GLY A 122 -10.21 10.98 -5.00
C GLY A 122 -10.55 10.20 -3.71
N TYR A 123 -9.86 10.53 -2.62
CA TYR A 123 -10.00 9.76 -1.37
C TYR A 123 -11.39 9.91 -0.73
N LYS A 124 -11.90 11.15 -0.58
CA LYS A 124 -13.17 11.42 0.12
C LYS A 124 -14.39 10.76 -0.50
N TRP A 125 -14.36 10.45 -1.79
CA TRP A 125 -15.48 9.77 -2.44
C TRP A 125 -15.75 8.39 -1.81
N HIS A 126 -14.76 7.75 -1.20
CA HIS A 126 -14.89 6.44 -0.56
C HIS A 126 -15.65 6.49 0.77
N ASP A 127 -15.87 7.68 1.36
CA ASP A 127 -16.64 7.85 2.62
C ASP A 127 -18.08 7.30 2.50
N GLN A 128 -18.62 7.17 1.28
CA GLN A 128 -19.94 6.59 1.05
C GLN A 128 -20.00 5.07 1.33
N PHE A 129 -18.85 4.40 1.41
CA PHE A 129 -18.74 2.96 1.65
C PHE A 129 -18.21 2.60 3.03
N THR A 130 -17.81 3.59 3.84
CA THR A 130 -17.20 3.40 5.15
C THR A 130 -18.10 3.96 6.25
N THR A 131 -17.95 3.47 7.49
CA THR A 131 -18.70 3.99 8.64
C THR A 131 -17.92 5.02 9.46
N SER A 132 -16.68 5.28 9.08
CA SER A 132 -15.84 6.37 9.59
C SER A 132 -15.12 7.03 8.41
N PRO A 133 -14.76 8.33 8.53
CA PRO A 133 -14.11 9.05 7.42
C PRO A 133 -12.83 8.37 6.96
N THR A 134 -12.61 8.39 5.65
CA THR A 134 -11.32 8.06 5.04
C THR A 134 -10.29 9.14 5.35
N LYS A 135 -9.01 8.76 5.30
CA LYS A 135 -7.88 9.63 5.58
C LYS A 135 -6.86 9.55 4.47
N ARG A 136 -5.99 10.56 4.41
CA ARG A 136 -5.00 10.71 3.35
C ARG A 136 -3.62 10.21 3.79
N ILE A 137 -2.95 9.50 2.90
CA ILE A 137 -1.53 9.19 2.94
C ILE A 137 -0.86 9.99 1.80
N VAL A 138 0.15 10.79 2.12
CA VAL A 138 0.80 11.66 1.13
C VAL A 138 1.99 10.96 0.48
N ARG A 139 1.96 10.77 -0.85
CA ARG A 139 3.09 10.23 -1.60
C ARG A 139 4.16 11.28 -1.89
N ILE A 140 5.32 11.09 -1.30
CA ILE A 140 6.35 12.14 -1.20
C ILE A 140 7.01 12.46 -2.53
N GLU A 141 7.19 11.46 -3.41
CA GLU A 141 7.83 11.64 -4.70
C GLU A 141 6.93 12.45 -5.66
N VAL A 142 5.61 12.41 -5.47
CA VAL A 142 4.67 13.22 -6.26
C VAL A 142 4.67 14.66 -5.78
N GLU A 143 4.64 14.89 -4.47
CA GLU A 143 4.73 16.25 -3.94
C GLU A 143 6.08 16.91 -4.31
N ALA A 144 7.18 16.16 -4.25
CA ALA A 144 8.48 16.64 -4.72
C ALA A 144 8.46 17.03 -6.21
N GLN A 145 7.81 16.23 -7.05
CA GLN A 145 7.64 16.56 -8.47
C GLN A 145 6.81 17.83 -8.66
N ASN A 146 5.70 17.97 -7.91
CA ASN A 146 4.84 19.14 -7.99
C ASN A 146 5.59 20.42 -7.57
N VAL A 147 6.37 20.36 -6.49
CA VAL A 147 7.20 21.47 -6.02
C VAL A 147 8.24 21.85 -7.08
N LEU A 148 8.97 20.87 -7.62
CA LEU A 148 10.01 21.14 -8.63
C LEU A 148 9.41 21.65 -9.95
N ARG A 149 8.29 21.10 -10.42
CA ARG A 149 7.57 21.63 -11.62
C ARG A 149 7.15 23.09 -11.42
N LYS A 150 6.61 23.45 -10.25
CA LYS A 150 6.24 24.84 -9.92
C LYS A 150 7.46 25.76 -9.86
N LEU A 151 8.59 25.27 -9.35
CA LEU A 151 9.84 26.03 -9.31
C LEU A 151 10.42 26.25 -10.73
N MET A 152 10.24 25.29 -11.64
CA MET A 152 10.71 25.40 -13.02
C MET A 152 9.79 26.25 -13.91
N SER A 153 8.48 26.31 -13.66
CA SER A 153 7.52 27.07 -14.47
C SER A 153 7.85 28.58 -14.65
N PRO A 154 8.40 29.31 -13.66
CA PRO A 154 8.85 30.69 -13.84
C PRO A 154 10.30 30.83 -14.34
N ILE A 155 11.08 29.75 -14.39
CA ILE A 155 12.51 29.76 -14.77
C ILE A 155 12.63 29.44 -16.27
N LEU A 156 12.56 30.48 -17.10
CA LEU A 156 12.93 30.42 -18.53
C LEU A 156 14.46 30.35 -18.76
N THR A 157 15.26 30.48 -17.70
CA THR A 157 16.72 30.42 -17.74
C THR A 157 17.24 29.02 -17.45
N LYS A 158 17.93 28.43 -18.43
CA LYS A 158 18.62 27.13 -18.32
C LYS A 158 19.37 27.01 -16.99
N VAL A 159 19.05 25.99 -16.19
CA VAL A 159 19.74 25.73 -14.91
C VAL A 159 21.14 25.20 -15.20
N THR A 160 22.17 25.88 -14.66
CA THR A 160 23.58 25.51 -14.81
C THR A 160 24.20 25.09 -13.49
N ALA A 161 25.39 24.49 -13.54
CA ALA A 161 26.17 24.13 -12.34
C ALA A 161 26.45 25.30 -11.40
N SER A 162 26.52 26.54 -11.90
CA SER A 162 26.78 27.72 -11.06
C SER A 162 25.55 28.18 -10.28
N ILE A 163 24.33 27.80 -10.68
CA ILE A 163 23.08 28.23 -10.03
C ILE A 163 22.29 27.09 -9.38
N VAL A 164 22.60 25.82 -9.68
CA VAL A 164 21.89 24.67 -9.12
C VAL A 164 21.89 24.66 -7.59
N GLY A 165 22.95 25.19 -6.95
CA GLY A 165 23.00 25.29 -5.49
C GLY A 165 21.83 26.08 -4.91
N GLY A 166 21.51 27.24 -5.50
CA GLY A 166 20.36 28.05 -5.09
C GLY A 166 19.03 27.41 -5.46
N VAL A 167 18.94 26.70 -6.60
CA VAL A 167 17.74 25.93 -6.96
C VAL A 167 17.48 24.80 -5.97
N LEU A 168 18.53 24.10 -5.53
CA LEU A 168 18.43 23.05 -4.52
C LEU A 168 17.96 23.63 -3.18
N GLU A 169 18.52 24.74 -2.74
CA GLU A 169 18.12 25.39 -1.48
C GLU A 169 16.64 25.79 -1.50
N GLU A 170 16.19 26.47 -2.57
CA GLU A 170 14.80 26.88 -2.75
C GLU A 170 13.85 25.68 -2.86
N PHE A 171 14.25 24.64 -3.61
CA PHE A 171 13.50 23.39 -3.71
C PHE A 171 13.35 22.73 -2.33
N SER A 172 14.44 22.59 -1.59
CA SER A 172 14.46 21.98 -0.26
C SER A 172 13.56 22.74 0.71
N GLN A 173 13.60 24.07 0.68
CA GLN A 173 12.76 24.89 1.53
C GLN A 173 11.27 24.69 1.19
N ARG A 174 10.88 24.82 -0.08
CA ARG A 174 9.48 24.62 -0.50
C ARG A 174 8.97 23.21 -0.25
N PHE A 175 9.84 22.20 -0.42
CA PHE A 175 9.47 20.82 -0.15
C PHE A 175 9.26 20.58 1.34
N ARG A 176 10.15 21.11 2.20
CA ARG A 176 9.95 21.08 3.66
C ARG A 176 8.65 21.74 4.08
N GLU A 177 8.37 22.94 3.58
CA GLU A 177 7.12 23.67 3.85
C GLU A 177 5.89 22.84 3.42
N CYS A 178 5.94 22.21 2.24
CA CYS A 178 4.88 21.33 1.74
C CYS A 178 4.64 20.11 2.64
N ILE A 179 5.70 19.45 3.11
CA ILE A 179 5.60 18.29 3.99
C ILE A 179 5.14 18.69 5.40
N ILE A 180 5.61 19.82 5.94
CA ILE A 180 5.15 20.37 7.22
C ILE A 180 3.65 20.68 7.16
N ALA A 181 3.20 21.42 6.14
CA ALA A 181 1.79 21.73 5.96
C ALA A 181 0.93 20.46 5.85
N SER A 182 1.44 19.43 5.17
CA SER A 182 0.77 18.12 5.11
C SER A 182 0.75 17.42 6.48
N ALA A 183 1.82 17.52 7.29
CA ALA A 183 1.89 16.90 8.60
C ALA A 183 0.98 17.59 9.64
N GLU A 184 0.73 18.89 9.49
CA GLU A 184 -0.20 19.69 10.29
C GLU A 184 -1.68 19.42 9.95
N ASP A 185 -1.96 18.95 8.73
CA ASP A 185 -3.31 18.60 8.30
C ASP A 185 -3.85 17.38 9.08
N LYS A 186 -5.06 17.51 9.63
CA LYS A 186 -5.76 16.46 10.37
C LYS A 186 -6.32 15.35 9.47
N GLU A 187 -6.44 15.61 8.17
CA GLU A 187 -6.85 14.61 7.19
C GLU A 187 -5.68 13.72 6.76
N VAL A 188 -4.45 14.22 6.83
CA VAL A 188 -3.24 13.46 6.53
C VAL A 188 -2.81 12.69 7.76
N VAL A 189 -2.75 11.36 7.66
CA VAL A 189 -2.39 10.50 8.80
C VAL A 189 -1.04 9.82 8.64
N GLY A 190 -0.41 9.91 7.47
CA GLY A 190 0.89 9.34 7.19
C GLY A 190 1.41 9.76 5.82
N PHE A 191 2.59 9.27 5.49
CA PHE A 191 3.27 9.51 4.22
C PHE A 191 3.63 8.18 3.56
N LYS A 192 3.83 8.17 2.25
CA LYS A 192 4.28 7.02 1.46
C LYS A 192 5.50 7.40 0.64
N SER A 193 6.50 6.53 0.64
CA SER A 193 7.59 6.55 -0.33
C SER A 193 7.51 5.33 -1.25
N VAL A 194 7.80 5.59 -2.52
CA VAL A 194 8.01 4.58 -3.56
C VAL A 194 9.47 4.52 -4.01
N ALA A 195 10.41 4.80 -3.10
CA ALA A 195 11.85 4.72 -3.38
C ALA A 195 12.28 3.36 -3.98
N CYS A 196 11.58 2.26 -3.65
CA CYS A 196 11.83 0.94 -4.25
C CYS A 196 11.65 0.92 -5.78
N TYR A 197 10.65 1.64 -6.31
CA TYR A 197 10.39 1.80 -7.75
C TYR A 197 11.36 2.78 -8.40
N ARG A 198 12.11 3.55 -7.62
CA ARG A 198 13.04 4.57 -8.11
C ARG A 198 14.47 4.06 -8.05
N THR A 199 15.09 4.21 -6.88
CA THR A 199 16.53 4.04 -6.69
C THR A 199 16.86 2.84 -5.82
N GLY A 200 15.84 2.16 -5.28
CA GLY A 200 15.97 1.05 -4.34
C GLY A 200 15.80 1.48 -2.88
N LEU A 201 15.72 0.49 -2.00
CA LEU A 201 15.51 0.67 -0.56
C LEU A 201 16.81 0.84 0.26
N ASP A 202 17.97 0.75 -0.38
CA ASP A 202 19.27 1.11 0.22
C ASP A 202 19.40 2.63 0.35
N ILE A 203 18.50 3.27 1.09
CA ILE A 203 18.43 4.73 1.20
C ILE A 203 19.62 5.22 2.03
N ALA A 204 20.44 6.09 1.46
CA ALA A 204 21.62 6.60 2.14
C ALA A 204 21.22 7.45 3.36
N THR A 205 21.94 7.31 4.48
CA THR A 205 21.74 8.11 5.70
C THR A 205 22.34 9.52 5.59
N SER A 206 23.18 9.76 4.59
CA SER A 206 23.78 11.06 4.30
C SER A 206 24.03 11.23 2.79
N GLY A 207 24.42 12.43 2.37
CA GLY A 207 24.79 12.71 0.99
C GLY A 207 25.43 14.08 0.89
N THR A 208 26.41 14.24 0.00
CA THR A 208 27.09 15.52 -0.17
C THR A 208 26.24 16.48 -1.00
N PRO A 209 26.32 17.81 -0.76
CA PRO A 209 25.64 18.79 -1.60
C PRO A 209 25.97 18.63 -3.09
N ALA A 210 27.21 18.27 -3.43
CA ALA A 210 27.65 18.08 -4.81
C ALA A 210 26.92 16.93 -5.52
N GLU A 211 26.72 15.79 -4.85
CA GLU A 211 25.99 14.64 -5.42
C GLU A 211 24.51 14.96 -5.65
N ILE A 212 23.89 15.66 -4.70
CA ILE A 212 22.48 16.07 -4.77
C ILE A 212 22.29 17.10 -5.88
N GLN A 213 23.18 18.11 -5.97
CA GLN A 213 23.18 19.10 -7.04
C GLN A 213 23.36 18.46 -8.42
N THR A 214 24.29 17.51 -8.55
CA THR A 214 24.51 16.77 -9.81
C THR A 214 23.25 16.00 -10.21
N SER A 215 22.60 15.34 -9.26
CA SER A 215 21.35 14.60 -9.48
C SER A 215 20.19 15.52 -9.84
N LEU A 216 20.11 16.70 -9.23
CA LEU A 216 19.09 17.71 -9.54
C LEU A 216 19.28 18.30 -10.94
N LEU A 217 20.51 18.60 -11.34
CA LEU A 217 20.81 19.02 -12.72
C LEU A 217 20.37 17.98 -13.74
N ALA A 218 20.65 16.71 -13.50
CA ALA A 218 20.25 15.62 -14.39
C ALA A 218 18.72 15.50 -14.48
N ALA A 219 18.02 15.60 -13.34
CA ALA A 219 16.55 15.57 -13.30
C ALA A 219 15.93 16.74 -14.09
N ILE A 220 16.46 17.95 -13.91
CA ILE A 220 15.99 19.16 -14.62
C ILE A 220 16.27 19.02 -16.12
N ALA A 221 17.47 18.61 -16.51
CA ALA A 221 17.82 18.43 -17.92
C ALA A 221 16.94 17.38 -18.62
N ARG A 222 16.59 16.28 -17.94
CA ARG A 222 15.64 15.29 -18.44
C ARG A 222 14.25 15.89 -18.59
N PHE A 223 13.76 16.60 -17.57
CA PHE A 223 12.47 17.26 -17.61
C PHE A 223 12.36 18.28 -18.75
N GLU A 224 13.41 19.08 -19.00
CA GLU A 224 13.49 20.00 -20.14
C GLU A 224 13.40 19.28 -21.50
N GLN A 225 13.92 18.05 -21.59
CA GLN A 225 13.92 17.26 -22.83
C GLN A 225 12.61 16.50 -23.07
N THR A 226 12.00 15.96 -22.02
CA THR A 226 10.89 15.00 -22.15
C THR A 226 9.56 15.54 -21.64
N GLY A 227 9.56 16.62 -20.85
CA GLY A 227 8.40 17.08 -20.07
C GLY A 227 8.04 16.16 -18.90
N ASP A 228 8.77 15.06 -18.71
CA ASP A 228 8.55 14.09 -17.65
C ASP A 228 9.56 14.28 -16.52
N LEU A 229 9.04 14.51 -15.32
CA LEU A 229 9.83 14.67 -14.11
C LEU A 229 9.65 13.45 -13.24
N ARG A 230 10.70 12.65 -13.17
CA ARG A 230 10.78 11.45 -12.34
C ARG A 230 12.04 11.53 -11.48
N PHE A 231 11.88 11.36 -10.18
CA PHE A 231 13.00 11.29 -9.24
C PHE A 231 13.62 9.91 -9.29
N GLU A 232 14.48 9.69 -10.29
CA GLU A 232 15.18 8.41 -10.54
C GLU A 232 16.68 8.46 -10.21
N HIS A 233 17.17 9.60 -9.72
CA HIS A 233 18.57 9.77 -9.30
C HIS A 233 18.71 9.55 -7.79
N LYS A 234 19.59 8.61 -7.41
CA LYS A 234 19.75 8.11 -6.04
C LYS A 234 19.95 9.21 -5.00
N ALA A 235 20.95 10.06 -5.17
CA ALA A 235 21.27 11.08 -4.16
C ALA A 235 20.11 12.07 -3.95
N LEU A 236 19.36 12.39 -5.01
CA LEU A 236 18.20 13.26 -4.92
C LEU A 236 17.01 12.56 -4.26
N ASN A 237 16.68 11.33 -4.67
CA ASN A 237 15.57 10.57 -4.09
C ASN A 237 15.80 10.27 -2.59
N ASP A 238 17.01 9.81 -2.23
CA ASP A 238 17.38 9.55 -0.84
C ASP A 238 17.32 10.85 0.00
N TYR A 239 17.68 11.99 -0.58
CA TYR A 239 17.57 13.29 0.08
C TYR A 239 16.12 13.70 0.38
N LEU A 240 15.18 13.43 -0.55
CA LEU A 240 13.75 13.65 -0.29
C LEU A 240 13.25 12.81 0.88
N VAL A 241 13.58 11.52 0.87
CA VAL A 241 13.18 10.58 1.91
C VAL A 241 13.71 11.08 3.26
N ARG A 242 14.98 11.47 3.36
CA ARG A 242 15.56 12.01 4.60
C ARG A 242 14.82 13.24 5.12
N ILE A 243 14.48 14.20 4.26
CA ILE A 243 13.70 15.39 4.66
C ILE A 243 12.37 14.98 5.29
N VAL A 244 11.66 14.05 4.66
CA VAL A 244 10.37 13.56 5.18
C VAL A 244 10.55 12.81 6.48
N LEU A 245 11.57 11.94 6.59
CA LEU A 245 11.83 11.18 7.81
C LEU A 245 12.12 12.10 9.00
N GLU A 246 12.89 13.17 8.81
CA GLU A 246 13.15 14.19 9.84
C GLU A 246 11.83 14.81 10.34
N ILE A 247 11.03 15.36 9.41
CA ILE A 247 9.78 16.05 9.75
C ILE A 247 8.79 15.10 10.41
N THR A 248 8.59 13.92 9.82
CA THR A 248 7.61 12.95 10.33
C THR A 248 7.97 12.39 11.70
N GLY A 249 9.26 12.34 12.05
CA GLY A 249 9.72 12.03 13.40
C GLY A 249 9.29 13.08 14.44
N GLU A 250 9.23 14.36 14.06
CA GLU A 250 8.75 15.44 14.94
C GLU A 250 7.22 15.42 15.08
N TYR A 251 6.51 15.26 13.96
CA TYR A 251 5.03 15.25 13.92
C TYR A 251 4.41 13.91 14.31
N GLN A 252 5.23 12.87 14.48
CA GLN A 252 4.83 11.52 14.86
C GLN A 252 3.79 10.92 13.89
N LYS A 253 4.04 11.07 12.58
CA LYS A 253 3.26 10.46 11.50
C LYS A 253 4.10 9.32 10.88
N PRO A 254 3.53 8.13 10.64
CA PRO A 254 4.28 7.04 10.02
C PRO A 254 4.62 7.35 8.55
N VAL A 255 5.73 6.78 8.09
CA VAL A 255 6.10 6.72 6.68
C VAL A 255 6.02 5.27 6.21
N GLN A 256 5.13 5.04 5.26
CA GLN A 256 4.97 3.79 4.57
C GLN A 256 6.00 3.68 3.44
N PHE A 257 6.60 2.51 3.30
CA PHE A 257 7.51 2.20 2.21
C PHE A 257 6.95 1.03 1.42
N HIS A 258 6.85 1.22 0.10
CA HIS A 258 6.62 0.09 -0.79
C HIS A 258 7.82 -0.86 -0.72
N THR A 259 7.57 -2.15 -0.54
CA THR A 259 8.63 -3.16 -0.44
C THR A 259 8.24 -4.45 -1.16
N GLY A 260 9.19 -5.09 -1.83
CA GLY A 260 8.94 -6.36 -2.52
C GLY A 260 8.14 -6.23 -3.81
N LEU A 261 6.98 -6.88 -3.86
CA LEU A 261 6.16 -7.15 -5.04
C LEU A 261 5.78 -5.85 -5.75
N GLY A 262 5.77 -5.88 -7.09
CA GLY A 262 5.53 -4.71 -7.92
C GLY A 262 5.66 -5.04 -9.40
N ASP A 263 5.42 -4.03 -10.23
CA ASP A 263 5.52 -4.15 -11.69
C ASP A 263 6.98 -4.20 -12.20
N ASN A 264 7.16 -4.22 -13.52
CA ASN A 264 8.48 -4.28 -14.15
C ASN A 264 9.28 -2.97 -14.13
N ASP A 265 8.76 -1.88 -13.56
CA ASP A 265 9.52 -0.67 -13.23
C ASP A 265 10.41 -0.89 -11.99
N ILE A 266 10.09 -1.89 -11.15
CA ILE A 266 10.91 -2.22 -9.98
C ILE A 266 12.14 -3.05 -10.34
N THR A 267 13.25 -2.80 -9.63
CA THR A 267 14.36 -3.75 -9.56
C THR A 267 14.19 -4.63 -8.32
N LEU A 268 13.72 -5.88 -8.50
CA LEU A 268 13.40 -6.79 -7.39
C LEU A 268 14.52 -6.87 -6.33
N THR A 269 15.77 -7.03 -6.72
CA THR A 269 16.92 -7.14 -5.78
C THR A 269 17.15 -5.88 -4.92
N LYS A 270 16.64 -4.73 -5.37
CA LYS A 270 16.71 -3.44 -4.65
C LYS A 270 15.43 -3.14 -3.85
N SER A 271 14.44 -4.02 -3.90
CA SER A 271 13.16 -3.88 -3.20
C SER A 271 13.09 -4.65 -1.87
N SER A 272 14.16 -5.34 -1.47
CA SER A 272 14.24 -5.97 -0.16
C SER A 272 14.29 -4.93 0.96
N PRO A 273 13.45 -5.06 2.01
CA PRO A 273 13.48 -4.16 3.14
C PRO A 273 14.76 -4.30 3.99
N ALA A 274 15.54 -5.38 3.83
CA ALA A 274 16.79 -5.58 4.57
C ALA A 274 17.79 -4.44 4.35
N HIS A 275 17.78 -3.82 3.16
CA HIS A 275 18.59 -2.65 2.84
C HIS A 275 18.25 -1.41 3.69
N MET A 276 17.06 -1.38 4.32
CA MET A 276 16.60 -0.23 5.10
C MET A 276 17.14 -0.21 6.53
N GLN A 277 17.90 -1.22 6.99
CA GLN A 277 18.44 -1.22 8.36
C GLN A 277 19.17 0.08 8.74
N PRO A 278 20.11 0.60 7.92
CA PRO A 278 20.83 1.82 8.27
C PRO A 278 19.92 3.05 8.40
N ILE A 279 18.92 3.18 7.52
CA ILE A 279 17.99 4.33 7.55
C ILE A 279 16.99 4.22 8.70
N ILE A 280 16.53 3.01 9.04
CA ILE A 280 15.67 2.77 10.20
C ILE A 280 16.41 3.15 11.50
N GLU A 281 17.68 2.74 11.62
CA GLU A 281 18.51 3.05 12.78
C GLU A 281 18.82 4.55 12.91
N ALA A 282 19.04 5.24 11.79
CA ALA A 282 19.34 6.67 11.76
C ALA A 282 18.15 7.56 12.17
N TYR A 283 16.91 7.06 12.06
CA TYR A 283 15.68 7.82 12.32
C TYR A 283 14.78 7.15 13.39
N PRO A 284 15.26 7.04 14.65
CA PRO A 284 14.56 6.27 15.70
C PRO A 284 13.21 6.87 16.11
N ASN A 285 13.00 8.17 15.88
CA ASN A 285 11.74 8.86 16.20
C ASN A 285 10.67 8.70 15.10
N THR A 286 11.07 8.22 13.92
CA THR A 286 10.18 8.06 12.77
C THR A 286 9.67 6.63 12.73
N THR A 287 8.37 6.46 12.54
CA THR A 287 7.78 5.12 12.41
C THR A 287 7.77 4.71 10.95
N PHE A 288 8.34 3.53 10.66
CA PHE A 288 8.41 2.92 9.34
C PHE A 288 7.35 1.83 9.23
N VAL A 289 6.57 1.85 8.15
CA VAL A 289 5.62 0.78 7.80
C VAL A 289 6.11 0.11 6.52
N LEU A 290 6.48 -1.16 6.60
CA LEU A 290 6.87 -1.97 5.45
C LEU A 290 5.60 -2.54 4.82
N LEU A 291 5.25 -2.09 3.62
CA LEU A 291 4.01 -2.48 2.94
C LEU A 291 4.15 -3.75 2.13
N HIS A 292 2.99 -4.33 1.78
CA HIS A 292 2.84 -5.37 0.76
C HIS A 292 3.42 -6.72 1.17
N SER A 293 3.39 -7.01 2.48
CA SER A 293 4.07 -8.16 3.09
C SER A 293 5.58 -8.19 2.84
N SER A 294 6.15 -7.16 2.23
CA SER A 294 7.47 -7.20 1.58
C SER A 294 7.68 -8.39 0.65
N TYR A 295 6.64 -9.01 0.07
CA TYR A 295 6.80 -10.27 -0.68
C TYR A 295 7.81 -10.12 -1.83
N PRO A 296 8.80 -11.01 -2.02
CA PRO A 296 9.02 -12.31 -1.37
C PRO A 296 9.91 -12.26 -0.11
N TYR A 297 10.23 -11.07 0.40
CA TYR A 297 11.12 -10.80 1.53
C TYR A 297 10.39 -10.71 2.89
N THR A 298 9.21 -11.34 3.02
CA THR A 298 8.38 -11.27 4.24
C THR A 298 9.14 -11.59 5.52
N ARG A 299 10.06 -12.56 5.47
CA ARG A 299 10.89 -12.94 6.62
C ARG A 299 11.87 -11.84 7.04
N ASP A 300 12.48 -11.16 6.07
CA ASP A 300 13.37 -10.03 6.33
C ASP A 300 12.57 -8.93 7.03
N ALA A 301 11.35 -8.64 6.53
CA ALA A 301 10.46 -7.65 7.13
C ALA A 301 10.01 -8.03 8.54
N GLY A 302 9.70 -9.30 8.77
CA GLY A 302 9.38 -9.85 10.09
C GLY A 302 10.55 -9.71 11.07
N TYR A 303 11.78 -9.99 10.63
CA TYR A 303 12.99 -9.76 11.41
C TYR A 303 13.15 -8.29 11.79
N LEU A 304 13.08 -7.36 10.83
CA LEU A 304 13.19 -5.92 11.11
C LEU A 304 12.13 -5.45 12.10
N THR A 305 10.88 -5.89 11.92
CA THR A 305 9.78 -5.56 12.83
C THR A 305 10.06 -6.10 14.24
N SER A 306 10.65 -7.29 14.37
CA SER A 306 10.99 -7.86 15.68
C SER A 306 12.07 -7.08 16.43
N VAL A 307 13.09 -6.54 15.73
CA VAL A 307 14.29 -5.96 16.37
C VAL A 307 14.28 -4.42 16.44
N TYR A 308 13.56 -3.73 15.55
CA TYR A 308 13.46 -2.26 15.56
C TYR A 308 12.11 -1.81 16.10
N ARG A 309 12.09 -1.02 17.18
CA ARG A 309 10.85 -0.62 17.90
C ARG A 309 9.91 0.25 17.06
N ASN A 310 10.46 0.99 16.11
CA ASN A 310 9.79 1.94 15.22
C ASN A 310 9.39 1.31 13.87
N VAL A 311 9.45 -0.01 13.71
CA VAL A 311 9.05 -0.71 12.49
C VAL A 311 7.74 -1.48 12.70
N TYR A 312 6.84 -1.35 11.72
CA TYR A 312 5.58 -2.08 11.56
C TYR A 312 5.59 -2.82 10.23
N LEU A 313 4.87 -3.94 10.16
CA LEU A 313 4.74 -4.77 8.97
C LEU A 313 3.29 -4.87 8.55
N ASP A 314 2.99 -4.39 7.35
CA ASP A 314 1.73 -4.66 6.70
C ASP A 314 1.78 -6.01 5.94
N PHE A 315 0.66 -6.72 5.87
CA PHE A 315 0.55 -7.99 5.12
C PHE A 315 -0.43 -7.92 3.94
N GLY A 316 -0.68 -6.73 3.36
CA GLY A 316 -1.56 -6.52 2.22
C GLY A 316 -0.92 -6.79 0.85
N GLU A 317 -1.56 -6.29 -0.22
CA GLU A 317 -1.27 -6.44 -1.67
C GLU A 317 -1.27 -7.87 -2.21
N ILE A 318 -0.71 -8.84 -1.49
CA ILE A 318 -0.63 -10.24 -1.93
C ILE A 318 -2.00 -10.90 -2.19
N PHE A 319 -3.08 -10.23 -1.79
CA PHE A 319 -4.47 -10.60 -2.01
C PHE A 319 -5.06 -9.72 -3.12
N PRO A 320 -5.29 -10.20 -4.35
CA PRO A 320 -5.31 -11.61 -4.80
C PRO A 320 -4.08 -12.07 -5.58
N PHE A 321 -2.94 -11.37 -5.52
CA PHE A 321 -1.81 -11.58 -6.42
C PHE A 321 -1.09 -12.93 -6.26
N VAL A 322 -1.05 -13.51 -5.06
CA VAL A 322 -0.44 -14.83 -4.82
C VAL A 322 -1.48 -15.92 -4.61
N SER A 323 -1.11 -17.17 -4.88
CA SER A 323 -2.00 -18.32 -4.69
C SER A 323 -2.50 -18.43 -3.25
N GLY A 324 -3.63 -19.11 -3.02
CA GLY A 324 -4.15 -19.23 -1.66
C GLY A 324 -3.21 -19.87 -0.65
N ASP A 325 -2.41 -20.85 -1.08
CA ASP A 325 -1.36 -21.42 -0.22
C ASP A 325 -0.22 -20.43 0.02
N GLY A 326 0.13 -19.63 -0.99
CA GLY A 326 1.06 -18.52 -0.86
C GLY A 326 0.59 -17.50 0.18
N GLN A 327 -0.68 -17.11 0.15
CA GLN A 327 -1.28 -16.18 1.11
C GLN A 327 -1.15 -16.70 2.54
N ARG A 328 -1.56 -17.95 2.78
CA ARG A 328 -1.39 -18.60 4.09
C ARG A 328 0.09 -18.69 4.51
N ALA A 329 0.99 -18.97 3.57
CA ALA A 329 2.42 -19.07 3.85
C ALA A 329 3.00 -17.71 4.25
N VAL A 330 2.62 -16.63 3.57
CA VAL A 330 3.04 -15.27 3.90
C VAL A 330 2.51 -14.86 5.28
N VAL A 331 1.24 -15.10 5.59
CA VAL A 331 0.69 -14.83 6.94
C VAL A 331 1.44 -15.62 8.01
N ARG A 332 1.82 -16.88 7.76
CA ARG A 332 2.68 -17.63 8.68
C ARG A 332 4.05 -16.97 8.86
N GLN A 333 4.69 -16.54 7.78
CA GLN A 333 6.00 -15.86 7.84
C GLN A 333 5.95 -14.53 8.60
N VAL A 334 4.88 -13.76 8.45
CA VAL A 334 4.64 -12.56 9.26
C VAL A 334 4.63 -12.95 10.74
N LEU A 335 3.86 -13.98 11.11
CA LEU A 335 3.71 -14.45 12.48
C LEU A 335 4.92 -15.22 13.04
N GLU A 336 5.94 -15.53 12.23
CA GLU A 336 7.17 -16.21 12.69
C GLU A 336 7.96 -15.32 13.66
N LEU A 337 8.07 -14.01 13.38
CA LEU A 337 8.90 -13.07 14.16
C LEU A 337 8.21 -11.74 14.47
N ALA A 338 7.30 -11.25 13.63
CA ALA A 338 6.72 -9.93 13.82
C ALA A 338 5.82 -9.93 15.07
N PRO A 339 6.01 -8.98 16.01
CA PRO A 339 5.09 -8.85 17.14
C PRO A 339 3.67 -8.53 16.65
N THR A 340 2.69 -9.28 17.14
CA THR A 340 1.30 -9.19 16.67
C THR A 340 0.61 -7.84 16.96
N ASN A 341 1.21 -7.01 17.81
CA ASN A 341 0.79 -5.62 18.06
C ASN A 341 1.43 -4.60 17.10
N ARG A 342 2.18 -5.08 16.09
CA ARG A 342 2.86 -4.26 15.06
C ARG A 342 2.65 -4.79 13.64
N ILE A 343 1.70 -5.71 13.45
CA ILE A 343 1.24 -6.13 12.14
C ILE A 343 0.00 -5.34 11.74
N LEU A 344 -0.10 -4.96 10.47
CA LEU A 344 -1.19 -4.15 9.91
C LEU A 344 -1.78 -4.87 8.70
N TRP A 345 -3.04 -4.58 8.38
CA TRP A 345 -3.68 -5.12 7.18
C TRP A 345 -4.05 -4.00 6.21
N SER A 346 -3.82 -4.23 4.93
CA SER A 346 -4.31 -3.40 3.83
C SER A 346 -4.83 -4.26 2.68
N THR A 347 -5.71 -3.66 1.87
CA THR A 347 -6.07 -4.25 0.57
C THR A 347 -5.02 -3.95 -0.48
N ASP A 348 -4.34 -2.80 -0.37
CA ASP A 348 -3.66 -2.15 -1.50
C ASP A 348 -4.56 -2.00 -2.74
N GLY A 349 -5.86 -1.93 -2.49
CA GLY A 349 -6.88 -1.92 -3.52
C GLY A 349 -6.76 -0.64 -4.32
N HIS A 350 -6.59 -0.79 -5.63
CA HIS A 350 -6.53 0.33 -6.55
C HIS A 350 -7.47 0.11 -7.74
N TRP A 351 -8.01 1.22 -8.26
CA TRP A 351 -8.80 1.35 -9.50
C TRP A 351 -10.14 0.61 -9.56
N TRP A 352 -10.13 -0.69 -9.28
CA TRP A 352 -11.24 -1.61 -9.36
C TRP A 352 -11.84 -1.87 -7.98
N PRO A 353 -13.15 -1.72 -7.76
CA PRO A 353 -13.77 -2.07 -6.48
C PRO A 353 -13.60 -3.54 -6.10
N GLU A 354 -13.41 -4.43 -7.09
CA GLU A 354 -13.12 -5.84 -6.87
C GLU A 354 -11.80 -6.09 -6.11
N SER A 355 -10.83 -5.18 -6.19
CA SER A 355 -9.54 -5.34 -5.48
C SER A 355 -9.73 -5.24 -3.97
N TYR A 356 -10.59 -4.34 -3.50
CA TYR A 356 -10.97 -4.23 -2.09
C TYR A 356 -11.75 -5.45 -1.61
N TYR A 357 -12.69 -5.94 -2.44
CA TYR A 357 -13.47 -7.14 -2.12
C TYR A 357 -12.57 -8.37 -1.95
N LEU A 358 -11.76 -8.69 -2.96
CA LEU A 358 -10.87 -9.85 -2.94
C LEU A 358 -9.79 -9.71 -1.87
N GLY A 359 -9.18 -8.52 -1.76
CA GLY A 359 -8.18 -8.22 -0.74
C GLY A 359 -8.69 -8.50 0.67
N THR A 360 -9.94 -8.11 0.94
CA THR A 360 -10.56 -8.29 2.25
C THR A 360 -10.96 -9.73 2.54
N ILE A 361 -11.72 -10.38 1.65
CA ILE A 361 -12.23 -11.72 1.96
C ILE A 361 -11.08 -12.74 2.05
N GLN A 362 -10.07 -12.62 1.19
CA GLN A 362 -8.97 -13.57 1.15
C GLN A 362 -8.02 -13.39 2.35
N ALA A 363 -7.79 -12.15 2.79
CA ALA A 363 -7.01 -11.89 4.01
C ALA A 363 -7.68 -12.46 5.26
N ARG A 364 -9.00 -12.26 5.39
CA ARG A 364 -9.80 -12.82 6.51
C ARG A 364 -9.79 -14.34 6.51
N GLU A 365 -9.95 -14.97 5.34
CA GLU A 365 -9.84 -16.42 5.17
C GLU A 365 -8.44 -16.94 5.58
N ALA A 366 -7.37 -16.29 5.10
CA ALA A 366 -5.99 -16.68 5.40
C ALA A 366 -5.66 -16.55 6.90
N LEU A 367 -6.05 -15.43 7.53
CA LEU A 367 -5.90 -15.22 8.98
C LEU A 367 -6.62 -16.30 9.78
N TYR A 368 -7.89 -16.57 9.46
CA TYR A 368 -8.68 -17.59 10.13
C TYR A 368 -8.02 -18.97 10.03
N GLU A 369 -7.62 -19.39 8.83
CA GLU A 369 -7.04 -20.72 8.59
C GLU A 369 -5.69 -20.90 9.31
N VAL A 370 -4.81 -19.89 9.27
CA VAL A 370 -3.50 -19.94 9.91
C VAL A 370 -3.64 -20.01 11.42
N LEU A 371 -4.41 -19.09 12.02
CA LEU A 371 -4.58 -19.03 13.47
C LEU A 371 -5.38 -20.22 14.00
N SER A 372 -6.40 -20.68 13.26
CA SER A 372 -7.12 -21.92 13.61
C SER A 372 -6.19 -23.12 13.64
N GLY A 373 -5.22 -23.17 12.73
CA GLY A 373 -4.17 -24.18 12.72
C GLY A 373 -3.35 -24.17 14.00
N SER A 374 -2.89 -23.00 14.44
CA SER A 374 -2.12 -22.84 15.68
C SER A 374 -2.93 -23.18 16.93
N VAL A 375 -4.20 -22.79 16.99
CA VAL A 375 -5.09 -23.15 18.11
C VAL A 375 -5.30 -24.66 18.18
N ARG A 376 -5.51 -25.33 17.04
CA ARG A 376 -5.66 -26.79 16.99
C ARG A 376 -4.39 -27.56 17.37
N ARG A 377 -3.21 -26.94 17.18
CA ARG A 377 -1.92 -27.46 17.63
C ARG A 377 -1.58 -27.07 19.08
N GLU A 378 -2.51 -26.40 19.78
CA GLU A 378 -2.35 -25.95 21.17
C GLU A 378 -1.17 -24.96 21.37
N GLU A 379 -0.76 -24.27 20.30
CA GLU A 379 0.29 -23.23 20.33
C GLU A 379 -0.26 -21.87 20.81
N LEU A 380 -1.57 -21.66 20.66
CA LEU A 380 -2.30 -20.45 21.04
C LEU A 380 -3.68 -20.85 21.58
N THR A 381 -4.24 -20.06 22.50
CA THR A 381 -5.66 -20.17 22.86
C THR A 381 -6.55 -19.53 21.79
N GLU A 382 -7.83 -19.92 21.75
CA GLU A 382 -8.82 -19.28 20.85
C GLU A 382 -8.93 -17.77 21.14
N GLU A 383 -8.90 -17.37 22.41
CA GLU A 383 -8.92 -15.97 22.85
C GLU A 383 -7.69 -15.18 22.35
N GLN A 384 -6.49 -15.77 22.42
CA GLN A 384 -5.28 -15.14 21.88
C GLN A 384 -5.38 -14.96 20.37
N ALA A 385 -5.89 -15.96 19.65
CA ALA A 385 -6.10 -15.87 18.21
C ALA A 385 -7.11 -14.77 17.84
N VAL A 386 -8.22 -14.65 18.61
CA VAL A 386 -9.18 -13.56 18.46
C VAL A 386 -8.51 -12.19 18.64
N GLY A 387 -7.71 -12.03 19.70
CA GLY A 387 -6.96 -10.79 19.94
C GLY A 387 -6.00 -10.42 18.81
N ILE A 388 -5.31 -11.41 18.22
CA ILE A 388 -4.42 -11.18 17.07
C ILE A 388 -5.20 -10.67 15.86
N VAL A 389 -6.35 -11.28 15.54
CA VAL A 389 -7.20 -10.85 14.42
C VAL A 389 -7.68 -9.41 14.61
N GLN A 390 -8.24 -9.09 15.77
CA GLN A 390 -8.76 -7.74 16.07
C GLN A 390 -7.65 -6.68 16.02
N ASN A 391 -6.46 -7.01 16.52
CA ASN A 391 -5.31 -6.12 16.46
C ASN A 391 -4.83 -5.89 15.02
N ALA A 392 -4.66 -6.96 14.25
CA ALA A 392 -4.18 -6.90 12.87
C ALA A 392 -5.14 -6.13 11.95
N LEU A 393 -6.45 -6.35 12.09
CA LEU A 393 -7.45 -5.73 11.25
C LEU A 393 -7.80 -4.29 11.68
N PHE A 394 -7.75 -3.97 12.98
CA PHE A 394 -8.28 -2.70 13.49
C PHE A 394 -7.34 -1.97 14.45
N HIS A 395 -7.06 -2.55 15.62
CA HIS A 395 -6.51 -1.77 16.73
C HIS A 395 -5.07 -1.27 16.47
N ASN A 396 -4.24 -2.05 15.77
CA ASN A 396 -2.87 -1.62 15.47
C ASN A 396 -2.87 -0.39 14.57
N SER A 397 -3.68 -0.38 13.49
CA SER A 397 -3.86 0.77 12.61
C SER A 397 -4.47 1.95 13.35
N ASN A 398 -5.55 1.74 14.11
CA ASN A 398 -6.21 2.79 14.88
C ASN A 398 -5.25 3.53 15.82
N LYS A 399 -4.39 2.75 16.51
CA LYS A 399 -3.36 3.28 17.41
C LYS A 399 -2.23 3.98 16.67
N LEU A 400 -1.67 3.32 15.64
CA LEU A 400 -0.51 3.82 14.90
C LEU A 400 -0.81 5.16 14.22
N TYR A 401 -1.94 5.24 13.52
CA TYR A 401 -2.35 6.43 12.76
C TYR A 401 -3.17 7.42 13.61
N ARG A 402 -3.34 7.15 14.92
CA ARG A 402 -4.03 8.01 15.90
C ARG A 402 -5.44 8.41 15.44
N LEU A 403 -6.20 7.44 14.93
CA LEU A 403 -7.51 7.70 14.32
C LEU A 403 -8.62 7.93 15.36
N GLY A 404 -8.45 7.41 16.58
CA GLY A 404 -9.41 7.61 17.68
C GLY A 404 -10.78 6.98 17.42
N LEU A 405 -10.81 5.89 16.63
CA LEU A 405 -12.04 5.20 16.26
C LEU A 405 -12.38 4.10 17.27
N GLU A 406 -13.67 3.92 17.53
CA GLU A 406 -14.18 2.73 18.21
C GLU A 406 -14.65 1.69 17.19
N PRO A 407 -14.39 0.39 17.39
CA PRO A 407 -14.82 -0.66 16.47
C PRO A 407 -16.35 -0.70 16.31
N ASN A 408 -16.84 -0.51 15.08
CA ASN A 408 -18.25 -0.70 14.74
C ASN A 408 -18.54 -2.18 14.47
N LEU A 409 -19.05 -2.88 15.48
CA LEU A 409 -19.33 -4.32 15.40
C LEU A 409 -20.59 -4.68 14.57
N ASN A 410 -21.34 -3.69 14.10
CA ASN A 410 -22.53 -3.88 13.26
C ASN A 410 -22.25 -3.64 11.76
N ILE A 411 -20.97 -3.59 11.36
CA ILE A 411 -20.56 -3.24 10.00
C ILE A 411 -20.81 -4.34 8.96
N LEU A 412 -20.99 -5.59 9.39
CA LEU A 412 -21.18 -6.77 8.54
C LEU A 412 -22.41 -7.58 8.94
#